data_AF-A0AAD9E9X1-F1
#
_entry.id   AF-A0AAD9E9X1-F1
#
_cell.length_a   1.000
_cell.length_b   1.000
_cell.length_c   1.000
_cell.angle_alpha   90.00
_cell.angle_beta   90.00
_cell.angle_gamma   90.00
#
_symmetry.space_group_name_H-M   'P 1'
#
loop_
_entity.id
_entity.type
_entity.pdbx_description
1 polymer ?
#
loop_
_entity_poly.entity_id
_entity_poly.type
_entity_poly.pdbx_seq_one_letter_code
_entity_poly.pdbx_strand_id
1 'polypeptide(L)'
;MAPKLSKVQRSELQSIIITNIIRHGTIDPPRKVMGRPRGVTENMWLALQNQLERNPCMSQQDMADFLHNHYQFKVLRFTIGRTLKRAGWTKKVTQNIAKERNQDLWDDYIERRSHYKRVQVLPAYTINGVIYCEVYEENTYVELFECFLERLLPYCGRYPEPRSVIFMDNASFHFISQSLKDLFAQAGVIIEYQVPYSPDLNPIEYLFGSVKNRIRRKSRDDADLIQGDFKSYLQMQIRVMGEDKNVARGHFRKAQIVVDEP
;
A
#
# COMPACT_ATOMS: atom_id res chain seq x y z
N MET A 1 -59.94 -22.50 11.56
CA MET A 1 -59.35 -23.77 11.09
C MET A 1 -58.77 -23.55 9.71
N ALA A 2 -57.47 -23.74 9.50
CA ALA A 2 -56.89 -23.68 8.15
C ALA A 2 -57.36 -24.90 7.32
N PRO A 3 -57.72 -24.72 6.03
CA PRO A 3 -58.22 -25.81 5.21
C PRO A 3 -57.15 -26.90 5.03
N LYS A 4 -57.55 -28.18 5.20
CA LYS A 4 -56.66 -29.32 4.97
C LYS A 4 -56.47 -29.53 3.47
N LEU A 5 -55.24 -29.34 3.00
CA LEU A 5 -54.84 -29.62 1.61
C LEU A 5 -54.97 -31.11 1.26
N SER A 6 -55.48 -31.39 0.07
CA SER A 6 -55.60 -32.74 -0.48
C SER A 6 -54.21 -33.35 -0.78
N LYS A 7 -54.16 -34.68 -0.96
CA LYS A 7 -52.91 -35.40 -1.25
C LYS A 7 -52.24 -34.91 -2.54
N VAL A 8 -53.03 -34.53 -3.55
CA VAL A 8 -52.55 -33.97 -4.83
C VAL A 8 -51.94 -32.58 -4.60
N GLN A 9 -52.66 -31.71 -3.87
CA GLN A 9 -52.20 -30.36 -3.56
C GLN A 9 -50.89 -30.37 -2.75
N ARG A 10 -50.71 -31.33 -1.84
CA ARG A 10 -49.45 -31.50 -1.09
C ARG A 10 -48.29 -31.94 -1.97
N SER A 11 -48.53 -32.83 -2.94
CA SER A 11 -47.52 -33.29 -3.90
C SER A 11 -47.04 -32.14 -4.80
N GLU A 12 -47.99 -31.35 -5.32
CA GLU A 12 -47.68 -30.15 -6.11
C GLU A 12 -46.90 -29.11 -5.29
N LEU A 13 -47.30 -28.86 -4.03
CA LEU A 13 -46.58 -27.96 -3.13
C LEU A 13 -45.16 -28.45 -2.86
N GLN A 14 -44.96 -29.75 -2.63
CA GLN A 14 -43.63 -30.32 -2.44
C GLN A 14 -42.76 -30.16 -3.69
N SER A 15 -43.30 -30.41 -4.88
CA SER A 15 -42.59 -30.22 -6.14
C SER A 15 -42.17 -28.77 -6.36
N ILE A 16 -43.06 -27.81 -6.05
CA ILE A 16 -42.78 -26.36 -6.14
C ILE A 16 -41.72 -25.94 -5.12
N ILE A 17 -41.82 -26.40 -3.86
CA ILE A 17 -40.84 -26.09 -2.80
C ILE A 17 -39.46 -26.62 -3.18
N ILE A 18 -39.37 -27.89 -3.63
CA ILE A 18 -38.11 -28.49 -4.07
C ILE A 18 -37.52 -27.69 -5.24
N THR A 19 -38.34 -27.31 -6.21
CA THR A 19 -37.92 -26.49 -7.35
C THR A 19 -37.40 -25.12 -6.91
N ASN A 20 -38.06 -24.47 -5.93
CA ASN A 20 -37.63 -23.17 -5.40
C ASN A 20 -36.32 -23.28 -4.62
N ILE A 21 -36.14 -24.31 -3.80
CA ILE A 21 -34.88 -24.56 -3.08
C ILE A 21 -33.74 -24.78 -4.09
N ILE A 22 -33.95 -25.61 -5.11
CA ILE A 22 -32.93 -25.89 -6.13
C ILE A 22 -32.56 -24.64 -6.93
N ARG A 23 -33.53 -23.78 -7.27
CA ARG A 23 -33.30 -22.60 -8.14
C ARG A 23 -32.87 -21.34 -7.40
N HIS A 24 -33.31 -21.17 -6.15
CA HIS A 24 -33.23 -19.91 -5.42
C HIS A 24 -32.69 -20.06 -4.00
N GLY A 25 -32.51 -21.28 -3.49
CA GLY A 25 -32.00 -21.51 -2.13
C GLY A 25 -33.02 -21.20 -1.02
N THR A 26 -34.28 -20.92 -1.37
CA THR A 26 -35.34 -20.53 -0.42
C THR A 26 -36.60 -21.37 -0.61
N ILE A 27 -37.39 -21.56 0.46
CA ILE A 27 -38.73 -22.16 0.37
C ILE A 27 -39.76 -21.20 -0.23
N ASP A 28 -39.55 -19.89 -0.04
CA ASP A 28 -40.46 -18.86 -0.52
C ASP A 28 -40.35 -18.66 -2.04
N PRO A 29 -41.47 -18.39 -2.73
CA PRO A 29 -41.43 -17.96 -4.12
C PRO A 29 -40.72 -16.60 -4.22
N PRO A 30 -39.85 -16.39 -5.23
CA PRO A 30 -39.13 -15.14 -5.38
C PRO A 30 -40.13 -13.98 -5.58
N ARG A 31 -39.90 -12.86 -4.89
CA ARG A 31 -40.64 -11.61 -5.15
C ARG A 31 -40.57 -11.29 -6.64
N LYS A 32 -41.69 -10.90 -7.26
CA LYS A 32 -41.76 -10.56 -8.69
C LYS A 32 -40.86 -9.35 -8.97
N VAL A 33 -39.61 -9.59 -9.34
CA VAL A 33 -38.65 -8.52 -9.66
C VAL A 33 -39.04 -7.97 -11.03
N MET A 34 -39.46 -6.71 -11.08
CA MET A 34 -39.76 -6.04 -12.34
C MET A 34 -38.43 -5.77 -13.07
N GLY A 35 -38.16 -6.52 -14.14
CA GLY A 35 -36.95 -6.41 -14.95
C GLY A 35 -36.48 -7.74 -15.54
N ARG A 36 -35.48 -7.69 -16.44
CA ARG A 36 -34.85 -8.89 -17.01
C ARG A 36 -34.24 -9.73 -15.88
N PRO A 37 -34.55 -11.04 -15.77
CA PRO A 37 -33.98 -11.89 -14.75
C PRO A 37 -32.44 -11.89 -14.82
N ARG A 38 -31.81 -12.04 -13.65
CA ARG A 38 -30.35 -12.00 -13.53
C ARG A 38 -29.73 -13.15 -14.32
N GLY A 39 -28.66 -12.87 -15.05
CA GLY A 39 -27.90 -13.91 -15.77
C GLY A 39 -27.17 -14.86 -14.83
N VAL A 40 -26.62 -14.38 -13.71
CA VAL A 40 -25.98 -15.23 -12.70
C VAL A 40 -26.92 -15.34 -11.49
N THR A 41 -27.34 -16.56 -11.18
CA THR A 41 -28.20 -16.84 -10.02
C THR A 41 -27.40 -16.85 -8.72
N GLU A 42 -28.09 -16.89 -7.58
CA GLU A 42 -27.46 -16.91 -6.26
C GLU A 42 -26.65 -18.18 -6.02
N ASN A 43 -27.15 -19.34 -6.45
CA ASN A 43 -26.42 -20.62 -6.37
C ASN A 43 -25.15 -20.62 -7.24
N MET A 44 -25.25 -20.06 -8.46
CA MET A 44 -24.08 -19.89 -9.34
C MET A 44 -23.04 -18.95 -8.72
N TRP A 45 -23.49 -17.90 -8.04
CA TRP A 45 -22.62 -16.99 -7.32
C TRP A 45 -21.90 -17.69 -6.16
N LEU A 46 -22.62 -18.46 -5.33
CA LEU A 46 -22.03 -19.19 -4.20
C LEU A 46 -20.97 -20.21 -4.65
N ALA A 47 -21.24 -20.93 -5.74
CA ALA A 47 -20.26 -21.86 -6.30
C ALA A 47 -19.03 -21.14 -6.87
N LEU A 48 -19.25 -20.01 -7.57
CA LEU A 48 -18.14 -19.19 -8.06
C LEU A 48 -17.31 -18.62 -6.90
N GLN A 49 -17.95 -18.20 -5.81
CA GLN A 49 -17.26 -17.69 -4.63
C GLN A 49 -16.36 -18.76 -4.00
N ASN A 50 -16.87 -19.98 -3.80
CA ASN A 50 -16.08 -21.11 -3.29
C ASN A 50 -14.89 -21.43 -4.21
N GLN A 51 -15.08 -21.34 -5.53
CA GLN A 51 -14.00 -21.53 -6.49
C GLN A 51 -12.93 -20.43 -6.40
N LEU A 52 -13.34 -19.18 -6.17
CA LEU A 52 -12.42 -18.05 -6.00
C LEU A 52 -11.67 -18.07 -4.66
N GLU A 53 -12.26 -18.62 -3.60
CA GLU A 53 -11.56 -18.86 -2.33
C GLU A 53 -10.41 -19.86 -2.49
N ARG A 54 -10.57 -20.85 -3.38
CA ARG A 54 -9.53 -21.85 -3.68
C ARG A 54 -8.52 -21.38 -4.72
N ASN A 55 -8.93 -20.57 -5.68
CA ASN A 55 -8.07 -20.00 -6.71
C ASN A 55 -8.38 -18.50 -6.94
N PRO A 56 -7.78 -17.61 -6.12
CA PRO A 56 -8.06 -16.18 -6.17
C PRO A 56 -7.60 -15.47 -7.46
N CYS A 57 -6.73 -16.11 -8.26
CA CYS A 57 -6.12 -15.54 -9.46
C CYS A 57 -6.88 -15.89 -10.75
N MET A 58 -8.01 -16.57 -10.66
CA MET A 58 -8.81 -17.01 -11.80
C MET A 58 -9.21 -15.83 -12.71
N SER A 59 -9.12 -16.00 -14.04
CA SER A 59 -9.52 -14.95 -14.97
C SER A 59 -11.05 -14.87 -15.10
N GLN A 60 -11.59 -13.72 -15.52
CA GLN A 60 -13.03 -13.59 -15.76
C GLN A 60 -13.55 -14.55 -16.86
N GLN A 61 -12.68 -15.02 -17.75
CA GLN A 61 -13.02 -16.00 -18.76
C GLN A 61 -13.11 -17.40 -18.13
N ASP A 62 -12.14 -17.80 -17.32
CA ASP A 62 -12.18 -19.07 -16.59
C ASP A 62 -13.38 -19.15 -15.64
N MET A 63 -13.75 -18.03 -15.01
CA MET A 63 -14.98 -17.94 -14.20
C MET A 63 -16.25 -18.15 -15.05
N ALA A 64 -16.27 -17.64 -16.28
CA ALA A 64 -17.37 -17.82 -17.20
C ALA A 64 -17.46 -19.28 -17.68
N ASP A 65 -16.31 -19.90 -17.96
CA ASP A 65 -16.19 -21.29 -18.39
C ASP A 65 -16.55 -22.25 -17.24
N PHE A 66 -16.18 -21.93 -16.00
CA PHE A 66 -16.61 -22.66 -14.80
C PHE A 66 -18.14 -22.71 -14.68
N LEU A 67 -18.81 -21.56 -14.84
CA LEU A 67 -20.27 -21.49 -14.77
C LEU A 67 -20.91 -22.21 -15.96
N HIS A 68 -20.29 -22.18 -17.14
CA HIS A 68 -20.75 -22.96 -18.27
C HIS A 68 -20.64 -24.47 -18.01
N ASN A 69 -19.50 -24.94 -17.49
CA ASN A 69 -19.26 -26.35 -17.26
C ASN A 69 -20.13 -26.93 -16.14
N HIS A 70 -20.30 -26.18 -15.03
CA HIS A 70 -21.01 -26.69 -13.85
C HIS A 70 -22.53 -26.49 -13.92
N TYR A 71 -23.00 -25.42 -14.57
CA TYR A 71 -24.44 -25.09 -14.63
C TYR A 71 -25.01 -25.11 -16.05
N GLN A 72 -24.22 -25.48 -17.06
CA GLN A 72 -24.61 -25.45 -18.48
C GLN A 72 -25.09 -24.05 -18.92
N PHE A 73 -24.61 -23.01 -18.25
CA PHE A 73 -25.08 -21.65 -18.44
C PHE A 73 -23.99 -20.76 -19.00
N LYS A 74 -24.14 -20.35 -20.26
CA LYS A 74 -23.16 -19.54 -20.97
C LYS A 74 -23.26 -18.06 -20.55
N VAL A 75 -22.23 -17.58 -19.87
CA VAL A 75 -22.07 -16.16 -19.50
C VAL A 75 -20.94 -15.52 -20.30
N LEU A 76 -21.12 -14.25 -20.64
CA LEU A 76 -20.01 -13.44 -21.15
C LEU A 76 -19.10 -13.02 -19.99
N ARG A 77 -17.78 -12.92 -20.23
CA ARG A 77 -16.79 -12.40 -19.24
C ARG A 77 -17.22 -11.07 -18.61
N PHE A 78 -17.87 -10.20 -19.37
CA PHE A 78 -18.36 -8.90 -18.90
C PHE A 78 -19.52 -9.00 -17.89
N THR A 79 -20.27 -10.10 -17.91
CA THR A 79 -21.30 -10.40 -16.90
C THR A 79 -20.64 -10.76 -15.57
N ILE A 80 -19.56 -11.55 -15.59
CA ILE A 80 -18.75 -11.86 -14.40
C ILE A 80 -18.19 -10.59 -13.77
N GLY A 81 -17.56 -9.72 -14.58
CA GLY A 81 -17.01 -8.45 -14.09
C GLY A 81 -18.06 -7.57 -13.39
N ARG A 82 -19.29 -7.51 -13.92
CA ARG A 82 -20.41 -6.79 -13.29
C ARG A 82 -20.88 -7.46 -12.00
N THR A 83 -20.96 -8.79 -11.98
CA THR A 83 -21.34 -9.57 -10.79
C THR A 83 -20.34 -9.35 -9.65
N LEU A 84 -19.03 -9.46 -9.92
CA LEU A 84 -17.96 -9.21 -8.94
C LEU A 84 -18.05 -7.80 -8.36
N LYS A 85 -18.15 -6.78 -9.22
CA LYS A 85 -18.27 -5.38 -8.79
C LYS A 85 -19.48 -5.17 -7.87
N ARG A 86 -20.62 -5.80 -8.19
CA ARG A 86 -21.84 -5.70 -7.38
C ARG A 86 -21.73 -6.39 -6.03
N ALA A 87 -20.95 -7.47 -5.96
CA ALA A 87 -20.65 -8.17 -4.71
C ALA A 87 -19.59 -7.46 -3.85
N GLY A 88 -19.06 -6.32 -4.30
CA GLY A 88 -17.98 -5.60 -3.60
C GLY A 88 -16.59 -6.19 -3.84
N TRP A 89 -16.43 -7.13 -4.77
CA TRP A 89 -15.15 -7.76 -5.08
C TRP A 89 -14.36 -6.90 -6.06
N THR A 90 -13.21 -6.40 -5.59
CA THR A 90 -12.29 -5.60 -6.40
C THR A 90 -11.06 -6.43 -6.80
N LYS A 91 -10.65 -6.35 -8.07
CA LYS A 91 -9.35 -6.90 -8.50
C LYS A 91 -8.24 -6.01 -7.92
N LYS A 92 -7.51 -6.50 -6.93
CA LYS A 92 -6.29 -5.86 -6.45
C LYS A 92 -5.09 -6.52 -7.12
N VAL A 93 -4.19 -5.70 -7.64
CA VAL A 93 -2.89 -6.19 -8.10
C VAL A 93 -2.03 -6.35 -6.85
N THR A 94 -1.86 -7.58 -6.40
CA THR A 94 -0.82 -7.88 -5.43
C THR A 94 0.50 -7.81 -6.18
N GLN A 95 1.44 -6.98 -5.73
CA GLN A 95 2.80 -7.07 -6.25
C GLN A 95 3.30 -8.47 -5.93
N ASN A 96 3.66 -9.24 -6.95
CA ASN A 96 4.44 -10.43 -6.75
C ASN A 96 5.79 -9.95 -6.23
N ILE A 97 6.00 -9.99 -4.91
CA ILE A 97 7.35 -9.91 -4.36
C ILE A 97 8.06 -11.13 -4.94
N ALA A 98 8.91 -10.91 -5.94
CA ALA A 98 9.60 -11.95 -6.66
C ALA A 98 10.40 -12.82 -5.67
N LYS A 99 9.92 -14.04 -5.44
CA LYS A 99 10.66 -15.04 -4.65
C LYS A 99 11.81 -15.66 -5.45
N GLU A 100 11.87 -15.44 -6.76
CA GLU A 100 12.97 -15.92 -7.61
C GLU A 100 13.78 -14.74 -8.16
N ARG A 101 15.06 -14.71 -7.78
CA ARG A 101 16.07 -13.82 -8.35
C ARG A 101 16.35 -14.31 -9.78
N ASN A 102 15.76 -13.64 -10.77
CA ASN A 102 16.20 -13.77 -12.15
C ASN A 102 17.56 -13.05 -12.28
N GLN A 103 18.63 -13.79 -12.53
CA GLN A 103 19.99 -13.25 -12.62
C GLN A 103 20.12 -12.21 -13.72
N ASP A 104 19.50 -12.44 -14.89
CA ASP A 104 19.55 -11.50 -16.02
C ASP A 104 18.87 -10.17 -15.67
N LEU A 105 17.75 -10.19 -14.93
CA LEU A 105 17.12 -8.96 -14.43
C LEU A 105 17.96 -8.26 -13.38
N TRP A 106 18.77 -9.00 -12.61
CA TRP A 106 19.69 -8.45 -11.64
C TRP A 106 20.90 -7.81 -12.32
N ASP A 107 21.46 -8.46 -13.33
CA ASP A 107 22.58 -7.97 -14.12
C ASP A 107 22.18 -6.74 -14.94
N ASP A 108 21.02 -6.77 -15.62
CA ASP A 108 20.44 -5.61 -16.30
C ASP A 108 20.12 -4.47 -15.31
N TYR A 109 19.62 -4.78 -14.11
CA TYR A 109 19.43 -3.77 -13.07
C TYR A 109 20.75 -3.17 -12.61
N ILE A 110 21.79 -3.98 -12.37
CA ILE A 110 23.13 -3.51 -11.98
C ILE A 110 23.74 -2.66 -13.09
N GLU A 111 23.67 -3.12 -14.34
CA GLU A 111 24.21 -2.43 -15.51
C GLU A 111 23.54 -1.05 -15.66
N ARG A 112 22.20 -1.00 -15.72
CA ARG A 112 21.46 0.27 -15.73
C ARG A 112 21.84 1.14 -14.54
N ARG A 113 21.97 0.56 -13.35
CA ARG A 113 22.32 1.29 -12.12
C ARG A 113 23.75 1.82 -12.14
N SER A 114 24.67 1.20 -12.87
CA SER A 114 26.07 1.61 -12.99
C SER A 114 26.25 2.87 -13.82
N HIS A 115 25.32 3.15 -14.75
CA HIS A 115 25.36 4.33 -15.61
C HIS A 115 24.93 5.64 -14.92
N TYR A 116 24.39 5.59 -13.71
CA TYR A 116 23.90 6.79 -13.01
C TYR A 116 24.73 7.10 -11.77
N LYS A 117 25.15 8.35 -11.63
CA LYS A 117 25.74 8.85 -10.37
C LYS A 117 24.68 8.78 -9.27
N ARG A 118 24.99 8.06 -8.18
CA ARG A 118 24.10 7.96 -7.02
C ARG A 118 24.40 9.10 -6.06
N VAL A 119 23.34 9.65 -5.50
CA VAL A 119 23.40 10.52 -4.33
C VAL A 119 22.50 9.95 -3.25
N GLN A 120 22.97 10.05 -2.02
CA GLN A 120 22.26 9.65 -0.83
C GLN A 120 21.84 10.89 -0.06
N VAL A 121 20.70 10.80 0.59
CA VAL A 121 20.10 11.92 1.33
C VAL A 121 19.76 11.41 2.72
N LEU A 122 20.20 12.15 3.74
CA LEU A 122 19.81 11.96 5.12
C LEU A 122 19.04 13.20 5.60
N PRO A 123 17.70 13.18 5.62
CA PRO A 123 16.89 14.25 6.17
C PRO A 123 16.40 13.91 7.58
N ALA A 124 16.44 14.89 8.49
CA ALA A 124 15.70 14.86 9.74
C ALA A 124 14.34 15.55 9.53
N TYR A 125 13.27 14.76 9.63
CA TYR A 125 11.94 15.18 9.23
C TYR A 125 10.95 15.22 10.39
N THR A 126 10.21 16.32 10.51
CA THR A 126 9.25 16.58 11.58
C THR A 126 7.89 16.97 11.00
N ILE A 127 6.86 17.01 11.83
CA ILE A 127 5.53 17.50 11.42
C ILE A 127 5.54 18.95 10.91
N ASN A 128 6.53 19.74 11.32
CA ASN A 128 6.71 21.12 10.87
C ASN A 128 7.62 21.24 9.65
N GLY A 129 8.09 20.12 9.09
CA GLY A 129 9.01 20.13 7.97
C GLY A 129 10.36 19.48 8.24
N VAL A 130 11.26 19.61 7.26
CA VAL A 130 12.65 19.13 7.38
C VAL A 130 13.45 20.14 8.20
N ILE A 131 14.05 19.69 9.30
CA ILE A 131 14.84 20.56 10.20
C ILE A 131 16.33 20.53 9.87
N TYR A 132 16.81 19.44 9.28
CA TYR A 132 18.21 19.24 8.91
C TYR A 132 18.30 18.25 7.76
N CYS A 133 19.27 18.42 6.86
CA CYS A 133 19.45 17.52 5.73
C CYS A 133 20.88 17.57 5.19
N GLU A 134 21.47 16.39 4.99
CA GLU A 134 22.75 16.21 4.30
C GLU A 134 22.57 15.37 3.04
N VAL A 135 23.40 15.65 2.02
CA VAL A 135 23.42 14.92 0.76
C VAL A 135 24.86 14.49 0.46
N TYR A 136 25.05 13.21 0.18
CA TYR A 136 26.34 12.58 -0.07
C TYR A 136 26.37 11.99 -1.47
N GLU A 137 27.53 12.01 -2.12
CA GLU A 137 27.74 11.35 -3.41
C GLU A 137 28.26 9.92 -3.27
N GLU A 138 28.68 9.56 -2.06
CA GLU A 138 29.28 8.26 -1.74
C GLU A 138 28.26 7.30 -1.13
N ASN A 139 28.67 6.06 -0.95
CA ASN A 139 27.85 5.09 -0.20
C ASN A 139 27.78 5.50 1.27
N THR A 140 26.60 5.43 1.88
CA THR A 140 26.46 5.65 3.32
C THR A 140 27.04 4.48 4.08
N TYR A 141 28.11 4.76 4.81
CA TYR A 141 28.69 3.88 5.83
C TYR A 141 28.23 4.34 7.21
N VAL A 142 28.42 3.50 8.22
CA VAL A 142 27.98 3.78 9.61
C VAL A 142 28.63 5.08 10.10
N GLU A 143 29.88 5.33 9.75
CA GLU A 143 30.64 6.51 10.16
C GLU A 143 30.02 7.81 9.60
N LEU A 144 29.60 7.81 8.34
CA LEU A 144 28.92 8.97 7.74
C LEU A 144 27.58 9.24 8.43
N PHE A 145 26.88 8.18 8.81
CA PHE A 145 25.62 8.26 9.51
C PHE A 145 25.78 8.80 10.94
N GLU A 146 26.81 8.35 11.67
CA GLU A 146 27.14 8.88 13.00
C GLU A 146 27.51 10.36 12.94
N CYS A 147 28.34 10.77 11.98
CA CYS A 147 28.65 12.18 11.76
C CYS A 147 27.41 13.01 11.45
N PHE A 148 26.45 12.48 10.68
CA PHE A 148 25.17 13.13 10.44
C PHE A 148 24.39 13.33 11.74
N LEU A 149 24.33 12.31 12.59
CA LEU A 149 23.64 12.39 13.88
C LEU A 149 24.29 13.39 14.84
N GLU A 150 25.61 13.39 14.94
CA GLU A 150 26.34 14.39 15.74
C GLU A 150 26.01 15.82 15.29
N ARG A 151 25.95 16.05 13.97
CA ARG A 151 25.57 17.35 13.40
C ARG A 151 24.08 17.67 13.51
N LEU A 152 23.23 16.66 13.66
CA LEU A 152 21.80 16.80 13.92
C LEU A 152 21.52 17.19 15.38
N LEU A 153 22.34 16.74 16.33
CA LEU A 153 22.12 16.91 17.77
C LEU A 153 21.80 18.35 18.20
N PRO A 154 22.43 19.42 17.67
CA PRO A 154 22.10 20.81 18.02
C PRO A 154 20.68 21.24 17.68
N TYR A 155 19.97 20.50 16.82
CA TYR A 155 18.58 20.78 16.44
C TYR A 155 17.55 20.05 17.32
N CYS A 156 18.01 19.21 18.25
CA CYS A 156 17.19 18.43 19.17
C CYS A 156 16.93 19.17 20.50
N GLY A 157 15.79 18.88 21.13
CA GLY A 157 15.45 19.34 22.48
C GLY A 157 15.71 18.27 23.54
N ARG A 158 15.65 18.63 24.83
CA ARG A 158 15.70 17.65 25.93
C ARG A 158 14.33 17.06 26.17
N TYR A 159 14.19 15.76 26.37
CA TYR A 159 12.86 15.17 26.63
C TYR A 159 12.25 15.74 27.93
N PRO A 160 10.97 16.18 27.94
CA PRO A 160 9.93 16.02 26.90
C PRO A 160 9.69 17.24 25.97
N GLU A 161 10.68 18.10 25.76
CA GLU A 161 10.60 19.26 24.85
C GLU A 161 10.41 18.86 23.38
N PRO A 162 9.97 19.79 22.51
CA PRO A 162 9.88 19.51 21.08
C PRO A 162 11.19 19.02 20.47
N ARG A 163 11.11 18.01 19.59
CA ARG A 163 12.27 17.40 18.88
C ARG A 163 13.25 16.67 19.80
N SER A 164 12.77 16.12 20.92
CA SER A 164 13.59 15.36 21.86
C SER A 164 13.63 13.86 21.63
N VAL A 165 12.90 13.36 20.62
CA VAL A 165 12.87 11.94 20.26
C VAL A 165 13.23 11.82 18.79
N ILE A 166 14.27 11.02 18.50
CA ILE A 166 14.67 10.65 17.16
C ILE A 166 14.13 9.26 16.88
N PHE A 167 13.35 9.14 15.81
CA PHE A 167 12.75 7.90 15.38
C PHE A 167 13.39 7.44 14.07
N MET A 168 14.05 6.29 14.08
CA MET A 168 14.78 5.74 12.92
C MET A 168 14.14 4.44 12.46
N ASP A 169 14.28 4.11 11.17
CA ASP A 169 13.93 2.77 10.70
C ASP A 169 14.99 1.74 11.16
N ASN A 170 14.66 0.45 11.07
CA ASN A 170 15.56 -0.63 11.50
C ASN A 170 16.53 -1.06 10.39
N ALA A 171 17.17 -0.09 9.72
CA ALA A 171 18.19 -0.37 8.73
C ALA A 171 19.48 -0.89 9.40
N SER A 172 20.17 -1.83 8.76
CA SER A 172 21.38 -2.46 9.31
C SER A 172 22.55 -1.49 9.49
N PHE A 173 22.51 -0.30 8.93
CA PHE A 173 23.54 0.74 9.13
C PHE A 173 23.16 1.75 10.22
N HIS A 174 22.01 1.58 10.88
CA HIS A 174 21.63 2.37 12.05
C HIS A 174 22.12 1.79 13.38
N PHE A 175 23.00 0.77 13.34
CA PHE A 175 23.74 0.30 14.52
C PHE A 175 24.82 1.33 14.89
N ILE A 176 24.41 2.34 15.64
CA ILE A 176 25.29 3.39 16.13
C ILE A 176 26.14 2.91 17.31
N SER A 177 27.33 3.49 17.41
CA SER A 177 28.33 3.29 18.46
C SER A 177 27.78 3.62 19.84
N GLN A 178 28.30 2.93 20.87
CA GLN A 178 27.89 3.17 22.25
C GLN A 178 28.22 4.60 22.69
N SER A 179 29.36 5.14 22.26
CA SER A 179 29.76 6.53 22.51
C SER A 179 28.72 7.53 22.02
N LEU A 180 28.15 7.29 20.83
CA LEU A 180 27.12 8.18 20.30
C LEU A 180 25.81 8.06 21.09
N LYS A 181 25.41 6.84 21.48
CA LYS A 181 24.24 6.65 22.36
C LYS A 181 24.39 7.40 23.67
N ASP A 182 25.57 7.33 24.28
CA ASP A 182 25.87 8.02 25.54
C ASP A 182 25.81 9.54 25.37
N LEU A 183 26.30 10.08 24.25
CA LEU A 183 26.22 11.50 23.91
C LEU A 183 24.76 11.98 23.83
N PHE A 184 23.91 11.24 23.12
CA PHE A 184 22.48 11.57 23.00
C PHE A 184 21.75 11.47 24.35
N ALA A 185 22.05 10.44 25.14
CA ALA A 185 21.50 10.28 26.48
C ALA A 185 21.88 11.44 27.42
N GLN A 186 23.14 11.89 27.40
CA GLN A 186 23.60 13.06 28.16
C GLN A 186 22.90 14.34 27.70
N ALA A 187 22.72 14.50 26.39
CA ALA A 187 21.97 15.59 25.79
C ALA A 187 20.47 15.52 26.10
N GLY A 188 19.96 14.44 26.70
CA GLY A 188 18.55 14.24 27.03
C GLY A 188 17.67 13.93 25.83
N VAL A 189 18.27 13.45 24.73
CA VAL A 189 17.57 13.08 23.50
C VAL A 189 17.37 11.57 23.49
N ILE A 190 16.15 11.12 23.22
CA ILE A 190 15.79 9.71 23.16
C ILE A 190 15.96 9.22 21.71
N ILE A 191 16.59 8.06 21.54
CA ILE A 191 16.69 7.38 20.25
C ILE A 191 15.78 6.15 20.28
N GLU A 192 14.85 6.08 19.33
CA GLU A 192 13.91 4.98 19.16
C GLU A 192 13.97 4.41 17.73
N TYR A 193 13.69 3.11 17.61
CA TYR A 193 13.72 2.39 16.34
C TYR A 193 12.35 1.81 15.99
N GLN A 194 12.02 1.81 14.70
CA GLN A 194 10.81 1.15 14.21
C GLN A 194 10.85 -0.36 14.43
N VAL A 195 9.68 -0.92 14.73
CA VAL A 195 9.47 -2.37 14.67
C VAL A 195 9.70 -2.87 13.24
N PRO A 196 10.30 -4.06 13.06
CA PRO A 196 10.56 -4.62 11.73
C PRO A 196 9.30 -4.69 10.85
N TYR A 197 9.48 -4.48 9.54
CA TYR A 197 8.46 -4.68 8.48
C TYR A 197 7.24 -3.74 8.49
N SER A 198 7.36 -2.50 8.99
CA SER A 198 6.28 -1.48 8.94
C SER A 198 6.65 -0.19 8.17
N PRO A 199 7.17 -0.26 6.92
CA PRO A 199 7.62 0.93 6.19
C PRO A 199 6.49 1.94 5.87
N ASP A 200 5.26 1.47 5.74
CA ASP A 200 4.08 2.32 5.43
C ASP A 200 3.77 3.35 6.53
N LEU A 201 4.35 3.17 7.72
CA LEU A 201 4.21 4.05 8.88
C LEU A 201 5.34 5.08 9.00
N ASN A 202 6.29 5.15 8.06
CA ASN A 202 7.36 6.14 8.11
C ASN A 202 7.02 7.40 7.28
N PRO A 203 6.80 8.57 7.91
CA PRO A 203 6.49 9.82 7.20
C PRO A 203 7.55 10.22 6.16
N ILE A 204 8.80 9.81 6.35
CA ILE A 204 9.92 10.17 5.47
C ILE A 204 9.77 9.56 4.07
N GLU A 205 9.09 8.42 3.94
CA GLU A 205 8.84 7.78 2.64
C GLU A 205 7.92 8.65 1.78
N TYR A 206 6.94 9.31 2.40
CA TYR A 206 6.08 10.27 1.70
C TYR A 206 6.85 11.53 1.29
N LEU A 207 7.80 12.00 2.11
CA LEU A 207 8.71 13.09 1.73
C LEU A 207 9.51 12.72 0.48
N PHE A 208 10.16 11.55 0.47
CA PHE A 208 10.92 11.08 -0.68
C PHE A 208 10.04 10.92 -1.94
N GLY A 209 8.81 10.40 -1.78
CA GLY A 209 7.85 10.33 -2.87
C GLY A 209 7.51 11.71 -3.45
N SER A 210 7.24 12.69 -2.59
CA SER A 210 6.95 14.07 -2.98
C SER A 210 8.13 14.75 -3.70
N VAL A 211 9.35 14.59 -3.18
CA VAL A 211 10.58 15.13 -3.80
C VAL A 211 10.80 14.50 -5.18
N LYS A 212 10.75 13.17 -5.30
CA LYS A 212 10.91 12.45 -6.58
C LYS A 212 9.87 12.90 -7.60
N ASN A 213 8.60 13.03 -7.19
CA ASN A 213 7.53 13.50 -8.06
C ASN A 213 7.76 14.93 -8.56
N ARG A 214 8.24 15.81 -7.69
CA ARG A 214 8.56 17.19 -8.05
C ARG A 214 9.71 17.26 -9.05
N ILE A 215 10.81 16.55 -8.79
CA ILE A 215 11.96 16.48 -9.70
C ILE A 215 11.52 15.95 -11.08
N ARG A 216 10.69 14.90 -11.11
CA ARG A 216 10.18 14.34 -12.38
C ARG A 216 9.34 15.35 -13.18
N ARG A 217 8.55 16.20 -12.53
CA ARG A 217 7.75 17.22 -13.21
C ARG A 217 8.62 18.34 -13.77
N LYS A 218 9.69 18.71 -13.06
CA LYS A 218 10.60 19.80 -13.42
C LYS A 218 11.81 19.36 -14.23
N SER A 219 11.97 18.07 -14.53
CA SER A 219 13.22 17.54 -15.08
C SER A 219 13.62 18.15 -16.43
N ARG A 220 12.66 18.67 -17.20
CA ARG A 220 12.92 19.37 -18.46
C ARG A 220 13.39 20.80 -18.23
N ASP A 221 12.73 21.51 -17.31
CA ASP A 221 12.99 22.92 -17.03
C ASP A 221 14.29 23.09 -16.23
N ASP A 222 14.55 22.16 -15.31
CA ASP A 222 15.72 22.16 -14.42
C ASP A 222 16.88 21.30 -14.98
N ALA A 223 16.88 20.98 -16.28
CA ALA A 223 17.84 20.05 -16.88
C ALA A 223 19.30 20.47 -16.66
N ASP A 224 19.61 21.75 -16.86
CA ASP A 224 20.96 22.29 -16.67
C ASP A 224 21.40 22.23 -15.20
N LEU A 225 20.48 22.49 -14.27
CA LEU A 225 20.74 22.40 -12.82
C LEU A 225 21.02 20.97 -12.38
N ILE A 226 20.25 20.00 -12.93
CA ILE A 226 20.41 18.58 -12.66
C ILE A 226 21.76 18.08 -13.19
N GLN A 227 22.16 18.52 -14.39
CA GLN A 227 23.42 18.10 -14.99
C GLN A 227 24.64 18.77 -14.34
N GLY A 228 24.53 20.02 -13.92
CA GLY A 228 25.63 20.78 -13.33
C GLY A 228 26.02 20.28 -11.93
N ASP A 229 25.06 20.30 -11.00
CA ASP A 229 25.29 19.84 -9.62
C ASP A 229 24.01 19.22 -9.05
N PHE A 230 23.85 17.92 -9.30
CA PHE A 230 22.68 17.19 -8.82
C PHE A 230 22.59 17.16 -7.29
N LYS A 231 23.72 17.18 -6.57
CA LYS A 231 23.74 17.16 -5.10
C LYS A 231 23.11 18.44 -4.55
N SER A 232 23.59 19.60 -5.00
CA SER A 232 23.04 20.90 -4.57
C SER A 232 21.60 21.08 -5.02
N TYR A 233 21.28 20.65 -6.24
CA TYR A 233 19.91 20.65 -6.75
C TYR A 233 18.97 19.81 -5.86
N LEU A 234 19.37 18.58 -5.52
CA LEU A 234 18.57 17.70 -4.67
C LEU A 234 18.37 18.30 -3.27
N GLN A 235 19.43 18.84 -2.67
CA GLN A 235 19.35 19.52 -1.38
C GLN A 235 18.37 20.69 -1.39
N MET A 236 18.39 21.51 -2.45
CA MET A 236 17.43 22.59 -2.66
C MET A 236 15.99 22.05 -2.76
N GLN A 237 15.74 21.00 -3.55
CA GLN A 237 14.37 20.46 -3.70
C GLN A 237 13.82 19.90 -2.38
N ILE A 238 14.68 19.30 -1.55
CA ILE A 238 14.31 18.83 -0.21
C ILE A 238 13.96 20.00 0.69
N ARG A 239 14.75 21.08 0.69
CA ARG A 239 14.44 22.29 1.47
C ARG A 239 13.09 22.88 1.07
N VAL A 240 12.85 23.06 -0.23
CA VAL A 240 11.58 23.61 -0.73
C VAL A 240 10.38 22.75 -0.35
N MET A 241 10.50 21.42 -0.39
CA MET A 241 9.42 20.53 0.08
C MET A 241 9.33 20.45 1.60
N GLY A 242 10.46 20.64 2.28
CA GLY A 242 10.58 20.60 3.72
C GLY A 242 10.07 21.85 4.43
N GLU A 243 9.88 22.98 3.74
CA GLU A 243 9.35 24.22 4.32
C GLU A 243 7.81 24.25 4.42
N ASP A 244 7.11 23.44 3.62
CA ASP A 244 5.64 23.41 3.61
C ASP A 244 5.09 22.53 4.74
N LYS A 245 4.68 23.19 5.83
CA LYS A 245 4.06 22.55 7.00
C LYS A 245 2.79 21.78 6.67
N ASN A 246 2.00 22.21 5.68
CA ASN A 246 0.76 21.54 5.32
C ASN A 246 1.04 20.22 4.61
N VAL A 247 2.02 20.23 3.70
CA VAL A 247 2.54 19.01 3.07
C VAL A 247 3.10 18.06 4.13
N ALA A 248 3.89 18.57 5.07
CA ALA A 248 4.46 17.76 6.14
C ALA A 248 3.40 17.11 7.05
N ARG A 249 2.44 17.89 7.55
CA ARG A 249 1.29 17.35 8.28
C ARG A 249 0.52 16.31 7.48
N GLY A 250 0.37 16.52 6.17
CA GLY A 250 -0.25 15.55 5.26
C GLY A 250 0.52 14.22 5.19
N HIS A 251 1.86 14.26 5.20
CA HIS A 251 2.71 13.07 5.24
C HIS A 251 2.57 12.31 6.57
N PHE A 252 2.65 13.02 7.70
CA PHE A 252 2.49 12.41 9.04
C PHE A 252 1.10 11.78 9.22
N ARG A 253 0.04 12.44 8.73
CA ARG A 253 -1.32 11.88 8.75
C ARG A 253 -1.44 10.61 7.92
N LYS A 254 -0.81 10.55 6.73
CA LYS A 254 -0.80 9.32 5.90
C LYS A 254 -0.06 8.18 6.56
N ALA A 255 0.99 8.49 7.33
CA ALA A 255 1.71 7.56 8.19
C ALA A 255 0.95 7.20 9.48
N GLN A 256 -0.32 7.60 9.62
CA GLN A 256 -1.18 7.35 10.79
C GLN A 256 -0.68 7.99 12.09
N ILE A 257 0.20 9.00 11.99
CA ILE A 257 0.64 9.81 13.12
C ILE A 257 -0.30 11.01 13.18
N VAL A 258 -1.29 10.93 14.07
CA VAL A 258 -2.20 12.03 14.36
C VAL A 258 -1.55 12.89 15.43
N VAL A 259 -1.44 14.19 15.15
CA VAL A 259 -1.03 15.18 16.14
C VAL A 259 -2.25 16.02 16.43
N ASP A 260 -2.71 15.93 17.67
CA ASP A 260 -3.75 16.82 18.17
C ASP A 260 -3.19 18.25 18.11
N GLU A 261 -3.91 19.15 17.44
CA GLU A 261 -3.57 20.57 17.52
C GLU A 261 -3.86 21.03 18.95
N PRO A 262 -2.91 21.74 19.60
CA PRO A 262 -3.16 22.32 20.91
C PRO A 262 -4.28 23.39 20.86
#